data_AF-A0A1W9W8E2-F1
#
_entry.id   AF-A0A1W9W8E2-F1
#
_cell.length_a   1.000
_cell.length_b   1.000
_cell.length_c   1.000
_cell.angle_alpha   90.00
_cell.angle_beta   90.00
_cell.angle_gamma   90.00
#
_symmetry.space_group_name_H-M   'P 1'
#
loop_
_entity.id
_entity.type
_entity.pdbx_description
1 polymer ?
#
loop_
_entity_poly.entity_id
_entity_poly.type
_entity_poly.pdbx_seq_one_letter_code
_entity_poly.pdbx_strand_id
1 'polypeptide(L)'
;MTVKTLIPTKNLNEIYDIDNRASLNGDIILDFGFDLDVDTTIYSESDGKPISDNTEQYKKIVLVTENLKSQYADDPDVFVAEDLLWYTVRGNNKQRRAPDTMVVFGRPKGKRGSYKQWLEDNIPPQVVFEIMSPSNTRREMKEERNEERERADQAESRADQAKSELEMLRKQLRALGIEPQI
;
A
#
# COMPACT_ATOMS: atom_id res chain seq x y z
N MET A 1 -14.56 5.04 -3.02
CA MET A 1 -14.68 3.66 -3.57
C MET A 1 -16.16 3.31 -3.72
N THR A 2 -16.58 2.82 -4.89
CA THR A 2 -17.95 2.34 -5.14
C THR A 2 -17.98 0.83 -4.90
N VAL A 3 -18.83 0.35 -4.00
CA VAL A 3 -19.11 -1.09 -3.88
C VAL A 3 -20.48 -1.36 -4.50
N LYS A 4 -20.52 -2.24 -5.50
CA LYS A 4 -21.75 -2.73 -6.13
C LYS A 4 -22.16 -4.03 -5.44
N THR A 5 -23.38 -4.11 -4.94
CA THR A 5 -24.00 -5.35 -4.47
C THR A 5 -24.93 -5.92 -5.54
N LEU A 6 -24.79 -7.22 -5.85
CA LEU A 6 -25.56 -7.95 -6.88
C LEU A 6 -26.83 -8.65 -6.33
N ILE A 7 -27.24 -8.39 -5.08
CA ILE A 7 -28.40 -9.06 -4.47
C ILE A 7 -29.31 -8.03 -3.80
N PRO A 8 -30.61 -7.95 -4.15
CA PRO A 8 -31.57 -7.08 -3.49
C PRO A 8 -32.08 -7.73 -2.19
N THR A 9 -31.77 -7.15 -1.04
CA THR A 9 -32.37 -7.57 0.24
C THR A 9 -33.69 -6.84 0.47
N LYS A 10 -34.79 -7.61 0.55
CA LYS A 10 -36.11 -7.09 0.97
C LYS A 10 -36.13 -6.94 2.49
N ASN A 11 -36.52 -5.75 2.95
CA ASN A 11 -36.86 -5.37 4.34
C ASN A 11 -35.69 -5.11 5.29
N LEU A 12 -35.26 -3.85 5.37
CA LEU A 12 -34.70 -3.24 6.59
C LEU A 12 -35.29 -1.82 6.70
N ASN A 13 -35.96 -1.53 7.81
CA ASN A 13 -36.58 -0.24 8.11
C ASN A 13 -35.61 0.66 8.90
N GLU A 14 -35.74 1.97 8.66
CA GLU A 14 -34.94 3.15 9.04
C GLU A 14 -34.22 3.17 10.41
N ILE A 15 -33.05 3.83 10.44
CA ILE A 15 -32.39 4.39 11.63
C ILE A 15 -32.02 5.87 11.33
N TYR A 16 -32.39 6.79 12.21
CA TYR A 16 -32.01 8.21 12.16
C TYR A 16 -30.89 8.53 13.15
N ASP A 17 -29.85 9.26 12.70
CA ASP A 17 -29.18 10.28 13.52
C ASP A 17 -28.56 11.37 12.61
N ILE A 18 -28.44 12.60 13.14
CA ILE A 18 -28.51 13.87 12.40
C ILE A 18 -27.21 14.37 11.75
N ASP A 19 -26.14 13.57 11.69
CA ASP A 19 -24.86 14.01 11.09
C ASP A 19 -24.33 13.20 9.91
N ASN A 20 -25.01 12.15 9.43
CA ASN A 20 -24.62 11.45 8.20
C ASN A 20 -25.85 10.74 7.63
N ARG A 21 -26.45 11.32 6.59
CA ARG A 21 -27.76 10.88 6.09
C ARG A 21 -27.74 9.50 5.45
N ALA A 22 -28.72 8.69 5.82
CA ALA A 22 -29.14 7.45 5.18
C ALA A 22 -30.30 7.68 4.19
N SER A 23 -30.45 6.83 3.17
CA SER A 23 -31.75 6.39 2.65
C SER A 23 -31.64 5.16 1.74
N LEU A 24 -32.57 4.22 1.92
CA LEU A 24 -32.76 2.98 1.17
C LEU A 24 -33.89 3.14 0.13
N ASN A 25 -33.56 2.88 -1.14
CA ASN A 25 -34.42 2.31 -2.20
C ASN A 25 -33.62 2.28 -3.52
N GLY A 26 -32.56 1.46 -3.56
CA GLY A 26 -31.84 1.16 -4.81
C GLY A 26 -30.33 1.13 -4.67
N ASP A 27 -29.71 2.18 -4.16
CA ASP A 27 -28.25 2.27 -4.01
C ASP A 27 -27.94 3.14 -2.78
N ILE A 28 -27.38 2.55 -1.73
CA ILE A 28 -26.88 3.33 -0.58
C ILE A 28 -25.50 3.86 -0.96
N ILE A 29 -25.39 5.18 -1.10
CA ILE A 29 -24.10 5.89 -1.20
C ILE A 29 -23.88 6.60 0.14
N LEU A 30 -22.90 6.12 0.91
CA LEU A 30 -22.34 6.88 2.03
C LEU A 30 -21.11 7.62 1.50
N ASP A 31 -21.27 8.90 1.21
CA ASP A 31 -20.20 9.80 0.79
C ASP A 31 -19.68 10.56 2.00
N PHE A 32 -18.42 10.31 2.37
CA PHE A 32 -17.73 10.98 3.47
C PHE A 32 -16.76 12.08 2.99
N GLY A 33 -16.87 12.52 1.73
CA GLY A 33 -16.16 13.69 1.21
C GLY A 33 -14.64 13.53 1.15
N PHE A 34 -14.14 12.73 0.21
CA PHE A 34 -12.71 12.69 -0.12
C PHE A 34 -12.42 13.51 -1.38
N ASP A 35 -11.43 14.41 -1.29
CA ASP A 35 -10.90 15.16 -2.43
C ASP A 35 -10.23 14.19 -3.40
N LEU A 36 -10.75 14.09 -4.64
CA LEU A 36 -10.19 13.27 -5.71
C LEU A 36 -8.87 13.90 -6.19
N ASP A 37 -7.76 13.26 -5.86
CA ASP A 37 -6.45 13.61 -6.42
C ASP A 37 -6.46 13.32 -7.94
N VAL A 38 -6.05 14.30 -8.75
CA VAL A 38 -6.01 14.21 -10.22
C VAL A 38 -5.06 13.10 -10.71
N ASP A 39 -4.14 12.67 -9.86
CA ASP A 39 -3.17 11.60 -10.16
C ASP A 39 -3.79 10.18 -10.13
N THR A 40 -5.01 10.02 -9.63
CA THR A 40 -5.72 8.71 -9.57
C THR A 40 -5.98 8.09 -10.96
N THR A 41 -6.01 8.90 -12.02
CA THR A 41 -6.16 8.42 -13.41
C THR A 41 -4.93 7.61 -13.86
N ILE A 42 -3.74 7.93 -13.35
CA ILE A 42 -2.48 7.25 -13.70
C ILE A 42 -2.13 6.22 -12.64
N TYR A 43 -2.28 6.55 -11.36
CA TYR A 43 -2.02 5.67 -10.22
C TYR A 43 -3.30 5.45 -9.43
N SER A 44 -4.01 4.37 -9.78
CA SER A 44 -5.24 3.97 -9.12
C SER A 44 -5.04 3.68 -7.62
N GLU A 45 -6.09 3.93 -6.84
CA GLU A 45 -6.17 3.58 -5.42
C GLU A 45 -6.70 2.16 -5.19
N SER A 46 -7.19 1.51 -6.25
CA SER A 46 -7.69 0.13 -6.22
C SER A 46 -7.26 -0.64 -7.46
N ASP A 47 -7.04 -1.95 -7.32
CA ASP A 47 -6.82 -2.86 -8.44
C ASP A 47 -8.12 -3.56 -8.92
N GLY A 48 -9.26 -3.25 -8.29
CA GLY A 48 -10.56 -3.84 -8.59
C GLY A 48 -10.76 -5.24 -8.02
N LYS A 49 -9.82 -5.77 -7.22
CA LYS A 49 -9.95 -7.06 -6.53
C LYS A 49 -10.58 -6.88 -5.15
N PRO A 50 -11.16 -7.94 -4.57
CA PRO A 50 -11.55 -7.92 -3.16
C PRO A 50 -10.30 -7.90 -2.27
N ILE A 51 -10.42 -7.27 -1.09
CA ILE A 51 -9.40 -7.29 -0.01
C ILE A 51 -9.06 -8.74 0.42
N SER A 52 -10.01 -9.67 0.30
CA SER A 52 -9.85 -11.04 0.80
C SER A 52 -10.75 -12.04 0.08
N ASP A 53 -10.36 -13.31 0.04
CA ASP A 53 -11.14 -14.41 -0.54
C ASP A 53 -12.37 -14.80 0.31
N ASN A 54 -12.31 -14.63 1.63
CA ASN A 54 -13.39 -14.97 2.55
C ASN A 54 -13.27 -14.24 3.90
N THR A 55 -14.32 -14.38 4.70
CA THR A 55 -14.46 -13.72 6.01
C THR A 55 -13.37 -14.08 7.01
N GLU A 56 -12.82 -15.30 6.96
CA GLU A 56 -11.78 -15.74 7.91
C GLU A 56 -10.41 -15.20 7.54
N GLN A 57 -10.10 -15.08 6.24
CA GLN A 57 -8.90 -14.38 5.79
C GLN A 57 -9.00 -12.90 6.15
N TYR A 58 -10.12 -12.25 5.85
CA TYR A 58 -10.36 -10.85 6.21
C TYR A 58 -10.13 -10.57 7.69
N LYS A 59 -10.74 -11.37 8.58
CA LYS A 59 -10.57 -11.24 10.03
C LYS A 59 -9.10 -11.31 10.45
N LYS A 60 -8.32 -12.20 9.82
CA LYS A 60 -6.89 -12.35 10.12
C LYS A 60 -6.08 -11.16 9.62
N ILE A 61 -6.38 -10.64 8.43
CA ILE A 61 -5.75 -9.40 7.91
C ILE A 61 -5.98 -8.29 8.92
N VAL A 62 -7.25 -7.98 9.23
CA VAL A 62 -7.62 -6.94 10.21
C VAL A 62 -6.94 -7.17 11.56
N LEU A 63 -6.94 -8.39 12.08
CA LEU A 63 -6.30 -8.70 13.36
C LEU A 63 -4.80 -8.40 13.33
N VAL A 64 -4.08 -8.81 12.29
CA VAL A 64 -2.64 -8.55 12.17
C VAL A 64 -2.38 -7.05 12.04
N THR A 65 -3.10 -6.37 11.15
CA THR A 65 -2.90 -4.94 10.90
C THR A 65 -3.21 -4.10 12.13
N GLU A 66 -4.34 -4.32 12.80
CA GLU A 66 -4.75 -3.52 13.96
C GLU A 66 -3.86 -3.77 15.18
N ASN A 67 -3.35 -5.00 15.35
CA ASN A 67 -2.34 -5.26 16.38
C ASN A 67 -1.02 -4.55 16.08
N LEU A 68 -0.58 -4.48 14.83
CA LEU A 68 0.61 -3.72 14.45
C LEU A 68 0.40 -2.20 14.61
N LYS A 69 -0.75 -1.67 14.19
CA LYS A 69 -1.12 -0.27 14.45
C LYS A 69 -1.11 0.04 15.95
N SER A 70 -1.63 -0.86 16.78
CA SER A 70 -1.63 -0.73 18.25
C SER A 70 -0.22 -0.82 18.83
N GLN A 71 0.60 -1.75 18.35
CA GLN A 71 1.99 -1.93 18.79
C GLN A 71 2.85 -0.69 18.55
N TYR A 72 2.58 0.03 17.46
CA TYR A 72 3.28 1.26 17.08
C TYR A 72 2.43 2.52 17.27
N ALA A 73 1.44 2.49 18.17
CA ALA A 73 0.51 3.61 18.36
C ALA A 73 1.23 4.91 18.74
N ASP A 74 2.22 4.81 19.64
CA ASP A 74 2.97 5.94 20.18
C ASP A 74 4.17 6.36 19.31
N ASP A 75 4.48 5.59 18.26
CA ASP A 75 5.53 5.94 17.31
C ASP A 75 4.93 6.70 16.11
N PRO A 76 5.14 8.02 16.01
CA PRO A 76 4.59 8.81 14.92
C PRO A 76 5.21 8.47 13.56
N ASP A 77 6.41 7.88 13.54
CA ASP A 77 7.21 7.61 12.34
C ASP A 77 7.09 6.16 11.86
N VAL A 78 6.06 5.44 12.32
CA VAL A 78 5.69 4.12 11.81
C VAL A 78 4.30 4.17 11.19
N PHE A 79 4.28 3.91 9.88
CA PHE A 79 3.07 3.75 9.09
C PHE A 79 2.74 2.27 8.91
N VAL A 80 1.47 1.90 9.16
CA VAL A 80 0.95 0.55 8.95
C VAL A 80 -0.32 0.65 8.13
N ALA A 81 -0.44 -0.18 7.10
CA ALA A 81 -1.62 -0.23 6.25
C ALA A 81 -1.90 -1.64 5.74
N GLU A 82 -3.18 -1.90 5.50
CA GLU A 82 -3.75 -3.11 4.91
C GLU A 82 -4.22 -2.82 3.47
N ASP A 83 -4.02 -3.79 2.57
CA ASP A 83 -4.47 -3.76 1.16
C ASP A 83 -4.21 -2.41 0.43
N LEU A 84 -3.11 -1.74 0.76
CA LEU A 84 -2.74 -0.45 0.16
C LEU A 84 -1.87 -0.68 -1.06
N LEU A 85 -2.29 -0.18 -2.23
CA LEU A 85 -1.48 -0.27 -3.44
C LEU A 85 -0.15 0.46 -3.28
N TRP A 86 0.95 -0.28 -3.34
CA TRP A 86 2.32 0.20 -3.34
C TRP A 86 2.87 0.27 -4.77
N TYR A 87 3.22 1.48 -5.20
CA TYR A 87 3.93 1.76 -6.45
C TYR A 87 5.42 2.02 -6.18
N THR A 88 6.28 1.21 -6.77
CA THR A 88 7.74 1.29 -6.55
C THR A 88 8.44 2.28 -7.48
N VAL A 89 7.90 2.51 -8.68
CA VAL A 89 8.55 3.32 -9.73
C VAL A 89 7.59 4.34 -10.33
N ARG A 90 7.98 5.62 -10.31
CA ARG A 90 7.23 6.69 -10.98
C ARG A 90 7.24 6.46 -12.49
N GLY A 91 6.08 6.57 -13.11
CA GLY A 91 5.84 6.43 -14.55
C GLY A 91 5.46 5.01 -14.98
N ASN A 92 5.61 4.02 -14.09
CA ASN A 92 5.24 2.63 -14.37
C ASN A 92 4.10 2.17 -13.45
N ASN A 93 2.86 2.54 -13.80
CA ASN A 93 1.68 2.20 -13.02
C ASN A 93 1.29 0.70 -13.03
N LYS A 94 1.97 -0.12 -13.83
CA LYS A 94 1.78 -1.58 -13.83
C LYS A 94 2.65 -2.28 -12.79
N GLN A 95 3.74 -1.64 -12.38
CA GLN A 95 4.63 -2.15 -11.34
C GLN A 95 4.10 -1.73 -9.97
N ARG A 96 3.16 -2.51 -9.45
CA ARG A 96 2.52 -2.29 -8.14
C ARG A 96 2.14 -3.60 -7.47
N ARG A 97 1.99 -3.58 -6.16
CA ARG A 97 1.39 -4.66 -5.36
C ARG A 97 0.56 -4.09 -4.22
N ALA A 98 -0.45 -4.82 -3.75
CA ALA A 98 -1.14 -4.53 -2.50
C ALA A 98 -0.89 -5.70 -1.54
N PRO A 99 0.12 -5.61 -0.66
CA PRO A 99 0.29 -6.58 0.40
C PRO A 99 -0.91 -6.57 1.35
N ASP A 100 -1.29 -7.74 1.89
CA ASP A 100 -2.36 -7.81 2.90
C ASP A 100 -2.08 -6.90 4.10
N THR A 101 -0.82 -6.77 4.52
CA THR A 101 -0.38 -5.75 5.47
C THR A 101 1.05 -5.31 5.20
N MET A 102 1.32 -4.02 5.32
CA MET A 102 2.65 -3.44 5.24
C MET A 102 2.99 -2.61 6.49
N VAL A 103 4.27 -2.60 6.87
CA VAL A 103 4.84 -1.72 7.88
C VAL A 103 5.97 -0.93 7.25
N VAL A 104 5.92 0.38 7.45
CA VAL A 104 6.91 1.32 6.94
C VAL A 104 7.48 2.15 8.08
N PHE A 105 8.74 1.91 8.40
CA PHE A 105 9.51 2.69 9.36
C PHE A 105 10.05 3.97 8.71
N GLY A 106 10.09 5.06 9.49
CA GLY A 106 10.53 6.38 9.03
C GLY A 106 9.47 7.14 8.22
N ARG A 107 8.20 6.69 8.25
CA ARG A 107 7.08 7.34 7.56
C ARG A 107 5.98 7.72 8.52
N PRO A 108 5.45 8.96 8.43
CA PRO A 108 4.41 9.39 9.33
C PRO A 108 3.11 8.63 9.08
N LYS A 109 2.32 8.51 10.16
CA LYS A 109 0.91 8.12 10.07
C LYS A 109 0.14 9.10 9.17
N GLY A 110 -0.89 8.62 8.49
CA GLY A 110 -1.71 9.45 7.61
C GLY A 110 -2.51 8.62 6.62
N LYS A 111 -3.61 9.20 6.14
CA LYS A 111 -4.45 8.57 5.11
C LYS A 111 -3.78 8.70 3.75
N ARG A 112 -3.84 7.64 2.95
CA ARG A 112 -3.30 7.58 1.59
C ARG A 112 -4.24 6.73 0.74
N GLY A 113 -4.50 7.14 -0.49
CA GLY A 113 -5.18 6.28 -1.47
C GLY A 113 -4.26 5.20 -2.05
N SER A 114 -2.97 5.48 -2.12
CA SER A 114 -1.92 4.52 -2.51
C SER A 114 -0.57 4.94 -1.90
N TYR A 115 0.33 3.97 -1.72
CA TYR A 115 1.70 4.21 -1.28
C TYR A 115 2.62 4.40 -2.50
N LYS A 116 2.88 5.65 -2.87
CA LYS A 116 3.75 6.00 -4.00
C LYS A 116 5.15 6.26 -3.49
N GLN A 117 6.08 5.32 -3.65
CA GLN A 117 7.38 5.35 -2.99
C GLN A 117 8.17 6.65 -3.21
N TRP A 118 8.08 7.27 -4.39
CA TRP A 118 8.74 8.55 -4.70
C TRP A 118 8.16 9.77 -3.96
N LEU A 119 6.96 9.66 -3.38
CA LEU A 119 6.37 10.66 -2.48
C LEU A 119 6.70 10.36 -1.00
N GLU A 120 7.35 9.24 -0.74
CA GLU A 120 7.60 8.72 0.60
C GLU A 120 9.11 8.63 0.89
N ASP A 121 9.85 9.65 0.45
CA ASP A 121 11.32 9.74 0.57
C ASP A 121 12.06 8.53 -0.02
N ASN A 122 11.43 7.86 -0.99
CA ASN A 122 11.88 6.62 -1.59
C ASN A 122 12.04 5.44 -0.62
N ILE A 123 11.38 5.50 0.54
CA ILE A 123 11.39 4.43 1.55
C ILE A 123 10.37 3.36 1.14
N PRO A 124 10.78 2.11 0.86
CA PRO A 124 9.83 1.01 0.64
C PRO A 124 9.30 0.47 1.97
N PRO A 125 8.15 -0.22 1.99
CA PRO A 125 7.78 -1.06 3.13
C PRO A 125 8.88 -2.05 3.47
N GLN A 126 9.28 -2.10 4.74
CA GLN A 126 10.33 -3.01 5.21
C GLN A 126 9.77 -4.33 5.71
N VAL A 127 8.48 -4.35 6.08
CA VAL A 127 7.79 -5.57 6.46
C VAL A 127 6.49 -5.67 5.67
N VAL A 128 6.28 -6.81 5.02
CA VAL A 128 5.04 -7.16 4.34
C VAL A 128 4.54 -8.50 4.86
N PHE A 129 3.23 -8.61 5.06
CA PHE A 129 2.54 -9.83 5.40
C PHE A 129 1.61 -10.20 4.27
N GLU A 130 1.60 -11.49 3.94
CA GLU A 130 0.61 -12.14 3.08
C GLU A 130 -0.10 -13.20 3.93
N ILE A 131 -1.42 -13.09 4.07
CA ILE A 131 -2.24 -13.90 4.95
C ILE A 131 -2.91 -15.00 4.13
N MET A 132 -2.59 -16.25 4.46
CA MET A 132 -3.11 -17.41 3.73
C MET A 132 -4.65 -17.47 3.70
N SER A 133 -5.19 -17.58 2.48
CA SER A 133 -6.56 -18.03 2.24
C SER A 133 -6.61 -19.56 2.03
N PRO A 134 -7.80 -20.19 2.09
CA PRO A 134 -8.00 -21.59 1.71
C PRO A 134 -7.68 -21.87 0.22
N SER A 135 -7.75 -20.84 -0.64
CA SER A 135 -7.41 -20.90 -2.06
C SER A 135 -5.90 -20.97 -2.28
N ASN A 136 -5.12 -20.37 -1.36
CA ASN A 136 -3.67 -20.29 -1.48
C ASN A 136 -3.01 -21.63 -1.11
N THR A 137 -2.19 -22.13 -2.02
CA THR A 137 -1.33 -23.27 -1.73
C THR A 137 -0.11 -22.82 -0.93
N ARG A 138 0.42 -23.72 -0.07
CA ARG A 138 1.69 -23.47 0.63
C ARG A 138 2.86 -23.21 -0.33
N ARG A 139 2.76 -23.68 -1.58
CA ARG A 139 3.76 -23.49 -2.63
C ARG A 139 3.75 -22.03 -3.11
N GLU A 140 2.58 -21.50 -3.46
CA GLU A 140 2.42 -20.10 -3.91
C GLU A 140 2.94 -19.13 -2.85
N MET A 141 2.56 -19.30 -1.58
CA MET A 141 3.05 -18.46 -0.48
C MET A 141 4.57 -18.52 -0.29
N LYS A 142 5.19 -19.67 -0.57
CA LYS A 142 6.64 -19.84 -0.49
C LYS A 142 7.32 -19.14 -1.66
N GLU A 143 6.73 -19.24 -2.85
CA GLU A 143 7.20 -18.55 -4.06
C GLU A 143 7.14 -17.03 -3.86
N GLU A 144 6.01 -16.47 -3.41
CA GLU A 144 5.86 -15.04 -3.12
C GLU A 144 6.88 -14.54 -2.10
N ARG A 145 7.09 -15.29 -1.01
CA ARG A 145 8.12 -14.96 -0.01
C ARG A 145 9.52 -14.97 -0.62
N ASN A 146 9.83 -15.95 -1.46
CA ASN A 146 11.14 -16.04 -2.09
C ASN A 146 11.35 -14.90 -3.09
N GLU A 147 10.33 -14.58 -3.89
CA GLU A 147 10.36 -13.44 -4.81
C GLU A 147 10.56 -12.11 -4.08
N GLU A 148 9.96 -11.93 -2.90
CA GLU A 148 10.15 -10.72 -2.10
C GLU A 148 11.58 -10.65 -1.53
N ARG A 149 12.14 -11.78 -1.09
CA ARG A 149 13.54 -11.87 -0.64
C ARG A 149 14.51 -11.54 -1.77
N GLU A 150 14.35 -12.17 -2.92
CA GLU A 150 15.21 -11.91 -4.09
C GLU A 150 15.12 -10.45 -4.54
N ARG A 151 13.93 -9.83 -4.46
CA ARG A 151 13.76 -8.42 -4.77
C ARG A 151 14.44 -7.52 -3.75
N ALA A 152 14.36 -7.83 -2.46
CA ALA A 152 15.07 -7.10 -1.42
C ALA A 152 16.59 -7.17 -1.65
N ASP A 153 17.12 -8.38 -1.90
CA ASP A 153 18.54 -8.59 -2.19
C ASP A 153 19.00 -7.84 -3.46
N GLN A 154 18.20 -7.86 -4.52
CA GLN A 154 18.48 -7.11 -5.75
C GLN A 154 18.40 -5.60 -5.55
N ALA A 155 17.44 -5.12 -4.77
CA ALA A 155 17.30 -3.70 -4.46
C ALA A 155 18.51 -3.19 -3.65
N GLU A 156 18.99 -3.97 -2.69
CA GLU A 156 20.19 -3.69 -1.91
C GLU A 156 21.43 -3.67 -2.82
N SER A 157 21.63 -4.71 -3.64
CA SER A 157 22.75 -4.77 -4.58
C SER A 157 22.77 -3.58 -5.56
N ARG A 158 21.61 -3.19 -6.09
CA ARG A 158 21.47 -2.00 -6.95
C ARG A 158 21.79 -0.71 -6.20
N ALA A 159 21.37 -0.57 -4.94
CA ALA A 159 21.67 0.60 -4.14
C ALA A 159 23.18 0.74 -3.91
N ASP A 160 23.88 -0.36 -3.65
CA ASP A 160 25.34 -0.35 -3.45
C ASP A 160 26.11 -0.09 -4.75
N GLN A 161 25.65 -0.65 -5.87
CA GLN A 161 26.18 -0.33 -7.20
C GLN A 161 26.00 1.16 -7.53
N ALA A 162 24.79 1.70 -7.34
CA ALA A 162 24.50 3.11 -7.61
C ALA A 162 25.35 4.05 -6.74
N LYS A 163 25.56 3.72 -5.45
CA LYS A 163 26.47 4.48 -4.57
C LYS A 163 27.91 4.46 -5.09
N SER A 164 28.38 3.28 -5.49
CA SER A 164 29.76 3.10 -6.01
C SER A 164 29.98 3.86 -7.32
N GLU A 165 29.02 3.79 -8.25
CA GLU A 165 29.03 4.54 -9.51
C GLU A 165 29.02 6.05 -9.26
N LEU A 166 28.18 6.53 -8.35
CA LEU A 166 28.12 7.95 -7.95
C LEU A 166 29.46 8.41 -7.37
N GLU A 167 30.12 7.58 -6.56
CA GLU A 167 31.45 7.90 -6.03
C GLU A 167 32.51 8.00 -7.14
N MET A 168 32.50 7.07 -8.10
CA MET A 168 33.40 7.10 -9.26
C MET A 168 33.15 8.34 -10.14
N LEU A 169 31.90 8.66 -10.42
CA LEU A 169 31.53 9.84 -11.20
C LEU A 169 31.97 11.13 -10.48
N ARG A 170 31.79 11.21 -9.16
CA ARG A 170 32.28 12.34 -8.35
C ARG A 170 33.80 12.50 -8.44
N LYS A 171 34.56 11.39 -8.41
CA LYS A 171 36.02 11.42 -8.58
C LYS A 171 36.41 11.93 -9.98
N GLN A 172 35.72 11.47 -11.03
CA GLN A 172 35.96 11.92 -12.40
C GLN A 172 35.66 13.41 -12.60
N LEU A 173 34.52 13.89 -12.10
CA LEU A 173 34.13 15.31 -12.20
C LEU A 173 35.13 16.22 -11.47
N ARG A 174 35.58 15.84 -10.26
CA ARG A 174 36.62 16.57 -9.53
C ARG A 174 37.94 16.61 -10.29
N ALA A 175 38.34 15.51 -10.95
CA ALA A 175 39.54 15.48 -11.78
C ALA A 175 39.45 16.41 -13.01
N LEU A 176 38.23 16.70 -13.48
CA LEU A 176 37.94 17.68 -14.54
C LEU A 176 37.78 19.11 -14.01
N GLY A 177 37.98 19.36 -12.72
CA GLY A 177 37.81 20.68 -12.10
C GLY A 177 36.36 21.11 -11.91
N ILE A 178 35.40 20.18 -12.04
CA ILE A 178 33.97 20.43 -11.81
C ILE A 178 33.65 19.99 -10.39
N GLU A 179 33.25 20.92 -9.53
CA GLU A 179 32.74 20.59 -8.19
C GLU A 179 31.24 20.27 -8.27
N PRO A 180 30.82 19.00 -8.04
CA PRO A 180 29.42 18.65 -8.06
C PRO A 180 28.71 19.19 -6.81
N GLN A 181 27.70 20.05 -7.01
CA GLN A 181 26.77 20.49 -5.96
C GLN A 181 25.49 19.64 -6.04
N ILE A 182 25.33 18.69 -5.12
CA ILE A 182 24.06 18.01 -4.81
C ILE A 182 24.04 17.73 -3.31
#